data_AF-A0A950B0B6-F1
#
_entry.id   AF-A0A950B0B6-F1
#
_cell.length_a   1.000
_cell.length_b   1.000
_cell.length_c   1.000
_cell.angle_alpha   90.00
_cell.angle_beta   90.00
_cell.angle_gamma   90.00
#
_symmetry.space_group_name_H-M   'P 1'
#
loop_
_entity.id
_entity.type
_entity.pdbx_description
1 polymer ?
#
loop_
_entity_poly.entity_id
_entity_poly.type
_entity_poly.pdbx_seq_one_letter_code
_entity_poly.pdbx_strand_id
1 'polypeptide(L)' 'VEAHGGKIWCESRLGVGSRFAFTLPRWHEVETTEAIIDEPATGDDTTIDGTTIDVPANS' A
#
# COMPACT_ATOMS: atom_id res chain seq x y z
N VAL A 1 5.71 11.48 -24.28
CA VAL A 1 6.42 11.72 -23.00
C VAL A 1 5.47 12.28 -21.95
N GLU A 2 4.76 13.38 -22.19
CA GLU A 2 3.86 13.98 -21.18
C GLU A 2 2.72 13.07 -20.75
N ALA A 3 2.09 12.36 -21.70
CA ALA A 3 1.08 11.35 -21.39
C ALA A 3 1.58 10.20 -20.49
N HIS A 4 2.91 10.04 -20.36
CA HIS A 4 3.54 9.04 -19.50
C HIS A 4 4.04 9.64 -18.17
N GLY A 5 3.66 10.89 -17.85
CA GLY A 5 4.10 11.59 -16.64
C GLY A 5 5.53 12.14 -16.71
N GLY A 6 6.13 12.15 -17.90
CA GLY A 6 7.50 12.61 -18.14
C GLY A 6 7.62 14.09 -18.49
N LYS A 7 8.86 14.59 -18.54
CA LYS A 7 9.21 15.93 -19.06
C LYS A 7 10.08 15.78 -20.32
N ILE A 8 9.98 16.69 -21.29
CA ILE A 8 10.81 16.71 -22.51
C ILE A 8 11.34 18.12 -22.77
N TRP A 9 12.58 18.23 -23.26
CA TRP A 9 13.19 19.51 -23.65
C TRP A 9 14.24 19.32 -24.75
N CYS A 10 14.70 20.45 -25.31
CA CYS A 10 15.71 20.50 -26.36
C CYS A 10 16.78 21.54 -26.03
N GLU A 11 18.04 21.16 -26.20
CA GLU A 11 19.20 22.04 -26.16
C GLU A 11 19.73 22.16 -27.59
N SER A 12 19.76 23.37 -28.16
CA SER A 12 20.23 23.58 -29.53
C SER A 12 21.28 24.68 -29.59
N ARG A 13 22.32 24.45 -30.40
CA ARG A 13 23.38 25.43 -30.67
C ARG A 13 23.69 25.48 -32.16
N LEU A 14 23.67 26.69 -32.72
CA LEU A 14 23.95 26.95 -34.12
C LEU A 14 25.28 26.31 -34.55
N GLY A 15 25.27 25.54 -35.63
CA GLY A 15 26.47 24.88 -36.18
C GLY A 15 26.98 23.65 -35.39
N VAL A 16 26.37 23.31 -34.25
CA VAL A 16 26.72 22.12 -33.45
C VAL A 16 25.61 21.08 -33.50
N GLY A 17 24.36 21.52 -33.61
CA GLY A 17 23.18 20.66 -33.70
C GLY A 17 22.28 20.79 -32.48
N SER A 18 21.40 19.79 -32.32
CA SER A 18 20.38 19.78 -31.27
C SER A 18 20.41 18.46 -30.49
N ARG A 19 20.19 18.55 -29.18
CA ARG A 19 20.04 17.41 -28.28
C ARG A 19 18.65 17.43 -27.66
N PHE A 20 17.92 16.35 -27.87
CA PHE A 20 16.60 16.13 -27.27
C PHE A 20 16.74 15.23 -26.05
N ALA A 21 16.12 15.61 -24.94
CA ALA A 21 16.17 14.86 -23.70
C ALA A 21 14.79 14.78 -23.07
N PHE A 22 14.53 13.69 -22.35
CA PHE A 22 13.29 13.50 -21.60
C PHE A 22 13.50 12.67 -20.34
N THR A 23 12.56 12.78 -19.41
CA THR A 23 12.46 11.95 -18.20
C THR A 23 11.17 11.15 -18.21
N LEU A 24 11.16 9.99 -17.56
CA LEU A 24 9.95 9.21 -17.28
C LEU A 24 9.98 8.77 -15.80
N PRO A 25 8.84 8.73 -15.10
CA PRO A 25 8.74 8.09 -13.80
C PRO A 25 9.20 6.63 -13.88
N ARG A 26 9.99 6.18 -12.92
CA ARG A 26 10.37 4.77 -12.82
C ARG A 26 9.29 4.02 -12.06
N TRP A 27 8.93 2.83 -12.54
CA TRP A 27 8.08 1.95 -11.78
C TRP A 27 8.83 1.46 -10.54
N HIS A 28 8.21 1.58 -9.38
CA HIS A 28 8.67 0.96 -8.15
C HIS A 28 7.64 -0.09 -7.76
N GLU A 29 8.06 -1.36 -7.73
CA GLU A 29 7.25 -2.40 -7.14
C GLU A 29 7.25 -2.18 -5.63
N VAL A 30 6.09 -1.85 -5.09
CA VAL A 30 5.94 -1.72 -3.64
C VAL A 30 5.93 -3.16 -3.13
N GLU A 31 7.01 -3.55 -2.47
CA GLU A 31 7.07 -4.82 -1.76
C GLU A 31 6.06 -4.73 -0.63
N THR A 32 4.87 -5.29 -0.85
CA THR A 32 3.81 -5.37 0.15
C THR A 32 4.31 -6.24 1.28
N THR A 33 4.88 -5.60 2.30
CA THR A 33 5.14 -6.24 3.58
C THR A 33 3.76 -6.49 4.19
N GLU A 34 3.25 -7.70 3.99
CA GLU A 34 2.04 -8.15 4.69
C GLU A 34 2.31 -8.07 6.18
N ALA A 35 1.59 -7.17 6.87
CA ALA A 35 1.66 -7.06 8.31
C ALA A 35 1.15 -8.38 8.89
N ILE A 36 2.03 -9.12 9.56
CA ILE A 36 1.63 -10.26 10.39
C ILE A 36 0.77 -9.66 11.51
N ILE A 37 -0.55 -9.80 11.39
CA ILE A 37 -1.48 -9.49 12.46
C ILE A 37 -1.30 -10.61 13.48
N ASP A 38 -0.56 -10.32 14.55
CA ASP A 38 -0.55 -11.19 15.73
C ASP A 38 -1.97 -11.17 16.31
N GLU A 39 -2.74 -12.23 16.05
CA GLU A 39 -4.08 -12.38 16.60
C GLU A 39 -3.96 -12.26 18.13
N PRO A 40 -4.65 -11.30 18.80
CA PRO A 40 -4.69 -11.33 20.24
C PRO A 40 -5.42 -12.62 20.61
N ALA A 41 -4.68 -13.55 21.22
CA ALA A 41 -5.21 -14.79 21.75
C ALA A 41 -6.57 -14.52 22.40
N THR A 42 -7.62 -15.09 21.82
CA THR A 42 -8.99 -15.01 22.32
C THR A 42 -9.00 -15.61 23.72
N GLY A 43 -8.76 -14.77 24.72
CA GLY A 43 -9.07 -15.04 26.11
C GLY A 43 -10.58 -15.05 26.22
N ASP A 44 -11.10 -16.26 26.34
CA ASP A 44 -12.43 -16.60 26.81
C ASP A 44 -12.65 -16.01 28.21
N ASP A 45 -13.23 -14.82 28.29
CA ASP A 45 -13.85 -14.36 29.55
C ASP A 45 -15.22 -13.76 29.27
N THR A 46 -16.22 -14.64 29.20
CA THR A 46 -17.62 -14.23 29.28
C THR A 46 -18.07 -14.25 30.74
N THR A 47 -17.37 -13.50 31.60
CA THR A 47 -17.84 -13.19 32.95
C THR A 47 -18.41 -11.77 32.94
N ILE A 48 -19.71 -11.64 32.75
CA ILE A 48 -20.40 -10.39 33.07
C ILE A 48 -20.83 -10.46 34.55
N ASP A 49 -20.25 -9.59 35.37
CA ASP A 49 -20.66 -9.28 36.74
C ASP A 49 -21.07 -10.50 37.61
N GLY A 50 -20.23 -11.53 37.65
CA GLY A 50 -20.37 -12.66 38.59
C GLY A 50 -21.67 -13.47 38.45
N THR A 51 -22.40 -13.34 37.35
CA THR A 51 -23.67 -14.01 37.13
C THR A 51 -23.49 -15.13 36.11
N THR A 52 -23.42 -16.38 36.60
CA THR A 52 -23.48 -17.57 35.74
C THR A 52 -24.89 -17.66 35.13
N ILE A 53 -24.99 -17.51 33.81
CA ILE A 53 -26.24 -17.77 33.09
C ILE A 53 -26.29 -19.27 32.76
N ASP A 54 -27.08 -20.03 33.53
CA ASP A 54 -27.45 -21.39 33.15
C ASP A 54 -28.38 -21.33 31.93
N VAL A 55 -27.86 -21.71 30.76
CA VAL A 55 -28.65 -21.82 29.53
C VAL A 55 -29.36 -23.19 29.54
N PRO A 56 -30.71 -23.26 29.56
CA PRO A 56 -31.39 -24.54 29.47
C PRO A 56 -31.21 -25.14 28.07
N ALA A 57 -30.86 -26.42 28.02
CA ALA A 57 -30.79 -27.19 26.79
C ALA A 57 -32.20 -27.27 26.16
N ASN A 58 -32.38 -26.66 24.99
CA ASN A 58 -33.62 -26.76 24.24
C ASN A 58 -33.77 -28.20 23.70
N SER A 59 -34.88 -28.86 24.03
CA SER A 59 -35.27 -30.18 23.47
C SER A 59 -35.94 -30.04 22.10
#